data_AF-C0QHY7-F1
#
_entry.id   AF-C0QHY7-F1
#
_cell.length_a   1.000
_cell.length_b   1.000
_cell.length_c   1.000
_cell.angle_alpha   90.00
_cell.angle_beta   90.00
_cell.angle_gamma   90.00
#
_symmetry.space_group_name_H-M   'P 1'
#
loop_
_entity.id
_entity.type
_entity.pdbx_description
1 polymer ?
#
loop_
_entity_poly.entity_id
_entity_poly.type
_entity_poly.pdbx_seq_one_letter_code
_entity_poly.pdbx_strand_id
1 'polypeptide(L)'
;MVDRPPILNVFPTELYFAEESNDTWVLPQKLTITNSSERAFYRVASSDVTWLLIVPDSGAIPVDVDVHMDLSAFSWNPYYGDHYCDIRCIYRPCYNINNP
;
A
#
# COMPACT_ATOMS: atom_id res chain seq x y z
N MET A 1 -15.11 -3.99 -28.10
CA MET A 1 -15.05 -4.48 -26.71
C MET A 1 -15.08 -3.25 -25.81
N VAL A 2 -15.95 -3.22 -24.81
CA VAL A 2 -15.96 -2.13 -23.82
C VAL A 2 -14.91 -2.51 -22.78
N ASP A 3 -13.80 -1.77 -22.77
CA ASP A 3 -12.76 -1.91 -21.75
C ASP A 3 -13.36 -1.41 -20.43
N ARG A 4 -13.73 -2.34 -19.54
CA ARG A 4 -14.25 -1.97 -18.22
C ARG A 4 -13.03 -1.72 -17.33
N PRO A 5 -12.89 -0.54 -16.70
CA PRO A 5 -11.75 -0.26 -15.85
C PRO A 5 -11.64 -1.35 -14.76
N PRO A 6 -10.41 -1.69 -14.33
CA PRO A 6 -10.18 -2.70 -13.32
C PRO A 6 -10.81 -2.20 -12.03
N ILE A 7 -11.49 -3.08 -11.32
CA ILE A 7 -12.02 -2.74 -9.99
C ILE A 7 -11.00 -3.22 -8.98
N LEU A 8 -10.20 -2.28 -8.50
CA LEU A 8 -9.29 -2.49 -7.38
C LEU A 8 -10.12 -2.50 -6.09
N ASN A 9 -10.04 -3.60 -5.34
CA ASN A 9 -10.59 -3.67 -3.99
C ASN A 9 -9.44 -3.74 -2.98
N VAL A 10 -9.50 -2.87 -1.99
CA VAL A 10 -8.50 -2.74 -0.93
C VAL A 10 -9.21 -2.94 0.41
N PHE A 11 -8.70 -3.82 1.26
CA PHE A 11 -9.26 -4.09 2.57
C PHE A 11 -8.15 -4.36 3.61
N PRO A 12 -8.17 -3.72 4.79
CA PRO A 12 -9.14 -2.69 5.21
C PRO A 12 -8.91 -1.35 4.50
N THR A 13 -9.91 -0.47 4.48
CA THR A 13 -9.75 0.90 3.94
C THR A 13 -9.18 1.88 4.95
N GLU A 14 -9.17 1.49 6.23
CA GLU A 14 -8.67 2.28 7.36
C GLU A 14 -7.75 1.41 8.20
N LEU A 15 -6.62 1.97 8.62
CA LEU A 15 -5.60 1.29 9.41
C LEU A 15 -5.41 2.05 10.72
N TYR A 16 -5.40 1.33 11.85
CA TYR A 16 -5.20 1.92 13.18
C TYR A 16 -3.88 1.48 13.81
N PHE A 17 -2.99 2.45 14.00
CA PHE A 17 -1.70 2.20 14.64
C PHE A 17 -1.72 2.79 16.05
N ALA A 18 -1.49 1.95 17.07
CA ALA A 18 -1.24 2.39 18.43
C ALA A 18 0.18 2.00 18.84
N GLU A 19 0.91 2.96 19.38
CA GLU A 19 2.14 2.66 20.11
C GLU A 19 1.79 2.02 21.44
N GLU A 20 2.22 0.78 21.66
CA GLU A 20 2.35 0.28 23.03
C GLU A 20 3.63 0.88 23.60
N SER A 21 3.47 1.73 24.60
CA SER A 21 4.51 2.61 25.15
C SER A 21 5.68 1.83 25.73
N ASN A 22 6.67 1.48 24.89
CA ASN A 22 8.05 1.03 25.19
C ASN A 22 8.66 0.17 24.06
N ASP A 23 7.89 -0.25 23.06
CA ASP A 23 8.41 -0.99 21.92
C ASP A 23 8.72 -0.05 20.76
N THR A 24 9.93 -0.11 20.21
CA THR A 24 10.35 0.71 19.07
C THR A 24 9.73 0.24 17.75
N TRP A 25 8.94 -0.84 17.78
CA TRP A 25 8.33 -1.46 16.61
C TRP A 25 6.82 -1.60 16.80
N VAL A 26 6.04 -0.82 16.05
CA VAL A 26 4.59 -1.06 15.95
C VAL A 26 4.37 -2.28 15.05
N LEU A 27 3.47 -3.18 15.47
CA LEU A 27 3.08 -4.32 14.65
C LEU A 27 2.57 -3.84 13.29
N PRO A 28 3.07 -4.40 12.18
CA PRO A 28 2.55 -4.04 10.86
C PRO A 28 1.07 -4.37 10.77
N GLN A 29 0.34 -3.48 10.10
CA GLN A 29 -1.02 -3.78 9.71
C GLN A 29 -1.05 -4.35 8.30
N LYS A 30 -1.95 -5.33 8.10
CA LYS A 30 -2.10 -6.01 6.83
C LYS A 30 -3.16 -5.33 5.97
N LEU A 31 -2.85 -5.21 4.69
CA LEU A 31 -3.74 -4.69 3.67
C LEU A 31 -3.79 -5.71 2.52
N THR A 32 -4.97 -6.18 2.19
CA THR A 32 -5.20 -7.09 1.08
C THR A 32 -5.68 -6.28 -0.13
N ILE A 33 -5.02 -6.50 -1.26
CA ILE A 33 -5.33 -5.87 -2.54
C ILE A 33 -5.81 -6.97 -3.48
N THR A 34 -7.01 -6.81 -4.03
CA THR A 34 -7.61 -7.72 -5.02
C THR A 34 -8.11 -6.95 -6.23
N ASN A 35 -8.28 -7.65 -7.35
CA ASN A 35 -8.87 -7.09 -8.56
C ASN A 35 -9.93 -8.06 -9.08
N SER A 36 -11.09 -7.53 -9.48
CA SER A 36 -12.16 -8.34 -10.10
C SER A 36 -11.97 -8.55 -11.61
N SER A 37 -10.98 -7.92 -12.24
CA SER A 37 -10.59 -8.15 -13.64
C SER A 37 -9.33 -9.03 -13.73
N GLU A 38 -8.88 -9.34 -14.95
CA GLU A 38 -7.65 -10.10 -15.22
C GLU A 38 -6.41 -9.59 -14.45
N ARG A 39 -5.34 -10.40 -14.44
CA ARG A 39 -4.04 -10.13 -13.81
C ARG A 39 -3.64 -8.65 -13.94
N ALA A 40 -3.63 -7.95 -12.82
CA ALA A 40 -3.21 -6.56 -12.73
C ALA A 40 -2.02 -6.42 -11.79
N PHE A 41 -1.29 -5.32 -11.95
CA PHE A 41 -0.26 -4.91 -11.02
C PHE A 41 -0.75 -3.69 -10.23
N TYR A 42 -0.33 -3.55 -8.98
CA TYR A 42 -0.56 -2.36 -8.19
C TYR A 42 0.76 -1.60 -7.98
N ARG A 43 0.63 -0.33 -7.62
CA ARG A 43 1.71 0.48 -7.04
C ARG A 43 1.12 1.50 -6.07
N VAL A 44 1.85 1.75 -4.99
CA VAL A 44 1.60 2.87 -4.09
C VAL A 44 1.99 4.16 -4.82
N ALA A 45 1.01 5.05 -5.03
CA ALA A 45 1.21 6.27 -5.80
C ALA A 45 1.79 7.40 -4.94
N SER A 46 1.31 7.54 -3.70
CA SER A 46 1.77 8.53 -2.73
C SER A 46 1.20 8.26 -1.34
N SER A 47 1.97 8.64 -0.32
CA SER A 47 1.53 8.86 1.06
C SER A 47 1.74 10.35 1.36
N ASP A 48 0.83 10.99 2.09
CA ASP A 48 1.00 12.36 2.60
C ASP A 48 1.99 12.43 3.78
N VAL A 49 2.45 11.28 4.26
CA VAL A 49 3.38 11.13 5.37
C VAL A 49 4.60 10.28 5.01
N THR A 50 5.76 10.63 5.57
CA THR A 50 7.03 9.91 5.38
C THR A 50 7.28 8.81 6.41
N TRP A 51 6.53 8.81 7.51
CA TRP A 51 6.66 7.81 8.57
C TRP A 51 5.91 6.51 8.26
N LEU A 52 5.11 6.46 7.19
CA LEU A 52 4.39 5.25 6.79
C LEU A 52 5.16 4.53 5.67
N LEU A 53 5.49 3.27 5.92
CA LEU A 53 6.21 2.41 4.99
C LEU A 53 5.31 1.24 4.55
N ILE A 54 5.16 1.04 3.24
CA ILE A 54 4.35 -0.05 2.67
C ILE A 54 5.28 -1.04 1.97
N VAL A 55 5.19 -2.32 2.34
CA VAL A 55 6.04 -3.38 1.79
C VAL A 55 5.18 -4.60 1.40
N PRO A 56 5.22 -5.06 0.15
CA PRO A 56 5.81 -4.40 -1.02
C PRO A 56 5.04 -3.14 -1.44
N ASP A 57 5.72 -2.19 -2.08
CA ASP A 57 5.11 -0.96 -2.60
C ASP A 57 4.49 -1.13 -4.00
N SER A 58 4.71 -2.30 -4.63
CA SER A 58 4.23 -2.67 -5.94
C SER A 58 4.30 -4.18 -6.17
N GLY A 59 3.48 -4.70 -7.07
CA GLY A 59 3.44 -6.14 -7.34
C GLY A 59 2.22 -6.59 -8.12
N ALA A 60 2.10 -7.89 -8.33
CA ALA A 60 0.93 -8.50 -8.97
C ALA A 60 -0.21 -8.68 -7.96
N ILE A 61 -1.45 -8.55 -8.42
CA ILE A 61 -2.68 -8.73 -7.63
C ILE A 61 -3.26 -10.13 -7.94
N PRO A 62 -3.79 -10.89 -6.95
CA PRO A 62 -3.98 -10.54 -5.53
C PRO A 62 -2.70 -10.60 -4.69
N VAL A 63 -2.61 -9.75 -3.67
CA VAL A 63 -1.47 -9.67 -2.76
C VAL A 63 -1.89 -9.19 -1.38
N ASP A 64 -1.14 -9.60 -0.36
CA ASP A 64 -1.14 -8.98 0.96
C ASP A 64 0.10 -8.10 1.10
N VAL A 65 -0.10 -6.87 1.57
CA VAL A 65 0.96 -5.90 1.85
C VAL A 65 0.97 -5.57 3.33
N ASP A 66 2.17 -5.39 3.88
CA ASP A 66 2.37 -4.97 5.25
C ASP A 66 2.63 -3.46 5.28
N VAL A 67 1.91 -2.77 6.15
CA VAL A 67 2.03 -1.33 6.39
C VAL A 67 2.65 -1.12 7.77
N HIS A 68 3.79 -0.44 7.78
CA HIS A 68 4.60 -0.19 8.95
C HIS A 68 4.65 1.30 9.28
N MET A 69 4.84 1.61 10.57
CA MET A 69 5.28 2.93 10.99
C MET A 69 6.78 2.91 11.24
N ASP A 70 7.50 3.82 10.59
CA ASP A 70 8.89 4.14 10.89
C ASP A 70 8.93 5.30 11.90
N LEU A 71 9.09 4.92 13.17
CA LEU A 71 9.18 5.86 14.28
C LEU A 71 10.54 6.61 14.32
N SER A 72 11.55 6.17 13.56
CA SER A 72 12.84 6.85 13.52
C SER A 72 12.82 8.12 12.68
N ALA A 73 11.92 8.18 11.69
CA ALA A 73 11.61 9.37 10.91
C ALA A 73 10.66 10.33 11.66
N PHE A 74 10.23 9.97 12.88
CA PHE A 74 9.22 10.67 13.64
C PHE A 74 9.82 11.85 14.42
N SER A 75 9.74 13.05 13.87
CA SER A 75 9.84 14.26 14.69
C SER A 75 8.55 14.36 15.52
N TRP A 76 8.66 14.00 16.80
CA TRP A 76 7.59 13.85 17.79
C TRP A 76 6.48 14.92 17.66
N ASN A 77 5.32 14.51 17.14
CA ASN A 77 4.06 15.21 17.34
C ASN A 77 2.96 14.16 17.58
N PRO A 78 2.42 14.05 18.80
CA PRO A 78 1.54 12.94 19.21
C PRO A 78 0.10 13.02 18.65
N TYR A 79 -0.19 13.92 17.71
CA TYR A 79 -1.50 14.07 17.08
C TYR A 79 -1.36 14.24 15.58
N TYR A 80 -1.35 13.11 14.89
CA TYR A 80 -1.51 13.06 13.46
C TYR A 80 -2.88 12.44 13.22
N GLY A 81 -3.79 13.26 12.68
CA GLY A 81 -5.17 12.89 12.40
C GLY A 81 -5.26 11.93 11.22
N ASP A 82 -6.35 12.03 10.46
CA ASP A 82 -6.55 11.15 9.31
C ASP A 82 -5.52 11.45 8.20
N HIS A 83 -4.84 10.41 7.75
CA HIS A 83 -3.85 10.44 6.67
C HIS A 83 -4.29 9.58 5.49
N TYR A 84 -3.79 9.91 4.29
CA TYR A 84 -4.26 9.29 3.06
C TYR A 84 -3.11 8.69 2.24
N CYS A 85 -3.32 7.46 1.78
CA CYS A 85 -2.45 6.79 0.83
C CYS A 85 -3.23 6.41 -0.42
N ASP A 86 -2.67 6.73 -1.58
CA ASP A 86 -3.24 6.36 -2.88
C ASP A 86 -2.63 5.06 -3.39
N ILE A 87 -3.46 4.04 -3.63
CA ILE A 87 -3.06 2.80 -4.33
C ILE A 87 -3.68 2.81 -5.72
N ARG A 88 -2.85 2.60 -6.74
CA ARG A 88 -3.29 2.62 -8.14
C ARG A 88 -3.03 1.28 -8.81
N CYS A 89 -4.01 0.84 -9.61
CA CYS A 89 -3.79 -0.20 -10.60
C CYS A 89 -2.90 0.33 -11.72
N ILE A 90 -1.87 -0.44 -12.06
CA ILE A 90 -1.05 -0.23 -13.24
C ILE A 90 -1.25 -1.43 -14.15
N TYR A 91 -1.79 -1.17 -15.34
CA TYR A 91 -1.72 -2.13 -16.43
C TYR A 91 -0.33 -2.06 -17.03
N ARG A 92 0.51 -3.05 -16.75
CA ARG A 92 1.76 -3.22 -17.50
C ARG A 92 1.51 -4.09 -18.73
N PRO A 93 1.79 -3.61 -19.94
CA PRO A 93 2.49 -4.37 -20.95
C PRO A 93 3.96 -3.93 -20.90
N CYS A 94 4.71 -4.40 -19.92
CA CYS A 94 6.17 -4.22 -19.92
C CYS A 94 6.81 -5.60 -19.89
N TYR A 95 6.63 -6.34 -20.99
CA TYR A 95 7.46 -7.50 -21.32
C TYR A 95 8.59 -6.98 -22.20
N ASN A 96 9.82 -7.00 -21.72
CA ASN A 96 10.97 -6.63 -22.54
C ASN A 96 11.35 -7.86 -23.38
N ILE A 97 10.79 -8.00 -24.59
CA ILE A 97 11.10 -9.15 -25.46
C ILE A 97 12.58 -9.23 -25.89
N ASN A 98 13.40 -8.20 -25.67
CA ASN A 98 14.80 -8.19 -26.10
C ASN A 98 15.76 -8.78 -25.06
N ASN A 99 15.29 -9.02 -23.83
CA ASN A 99 15.79 -9.95 -22.81
C ASN A 99 14.74 -9.87 -21.69
N PRO A 100 13.99 -10.96 -21.40
CA PRO A 100 12.65 -10.96 -20.77
C PRO A 100 12.33 -9.82 -19.80
#